data_AF-A0A2N2F2V4-F1
#
_entry.id   AF-A0A2N2F2V4-F1
#
_cell.length_a   1.000
_cell.length_b   1.000
_cell.length_c   1.000
_cell.angle_alpha   90.00
_cell.angle_beta   90.00
_cell.angle_gamma   90.00
#
_symmetry.space_group_name_H-M   'P 1'
#
loop_
_entity.id
_entity.type
_entity.pdbx_description
1 polymer ?
#
loop_
_entity_poly.entity_id
_entity_poly.type
_entity_poly.pdbx_seq_one_letter_code
_entity_poly.pdbx_strand_id
1 'polypeptide(L)'
;MYLTPYQKRQIKIVAALVIGIPLTIFAVYQGVRYLSRAGAEAVPKDVVVTNLTTNSLTVTWFTDTPADGYVVPVLNGVEQSPVRDKRGGGNRTSHYVELRSLEPNTKYSFVIVSGGTKYTNSGGNNYEFTTAPVGADTPIPNPIHGSVTGISNDDVIIYVFPKNNSAYPVSTTIPSGGNWIVDLSSFRKISDKSMLRITDDTELVLLAKNTTGKGALLEGAYSSLFDSNGKLNQTLSLRIEDISDLISFFPNESKMGATQASTPTPSPSPTPTPTPTPTPEPDDEDIDIDTNYQIVHDLRWIDMVTGDAQASLDSGESTILITNLTDVGFTVIWRSPQKVEGYIKYGTSKTALTEESWDVRDGLSSRNTYYAHAVDTARLDPNTTYYFEVYSGETKYNNSGNMYSVTTFSTLGSPPPFETKSGSISNATNPGDWILVGKIVDDDDAGTSGSSRYLSTVPDDNGNWILTLGDARSEDGSSYFSFSNSDILSIYLLGDSKKLFDNKISLSEIPIDASLVGGGVSVSKVKLLSDYGIVNIK
;
A
#
# COMPACT_ATOMS: atom_id res chain seq x y z
N MET A 1 -37.81 -58.81 -22.70
CA MET A 1 -37.66 -59.59 -21.44
C MET A 1 -37.97 -58.62 -20.28
N TYR A 2 -39.12 -58.77 -19.62
CA TYR A 2 -39.53 -57.86 -18.54
C TYR A 2 -38.75 -58.22 -17.26
N LEU A 3 -37.82 -57.34 -16.87
CA LEU A 3 -37.07 -57.48 -15.61
C LEU A 3 -38.04 -57.35 -14.44
N THR A 4 -38.06 -58.36 -13.58
CA THR A 4 -38.87 -58.36 -12.35
C THR A 4 -38.42 -57.22 -11.42
N PRO A 5 -39.30 -56.72 -10.52
CA PRO A 5 -38.96 -55.65 -9.58
C PRO A 5 -37.72 -55.95 -8.75
N TYR A 6 -37.51 -57.23 -8.40
CA TYR A 6 -36.33 -57.72 -7.70
C TYR A 6 -35.05 -57.62 -8.54
N GLN A 7 -35.10 -58.04 -9.80
CA GLN A 7 -33.96 -57.93 -10.73
C GLN A 7 -33.61 -56.46 -11.01
N LYS A 8 -34.59 -55.56 -11.12
CA LYS A 8 -34.34 -54.12 -11.25
C LYS A 8 -33.64 -53.54 -10.01
N ARG A 9 -33.96 -54.02 -8.81
CA ARG A 9 -33.31 -53.61 -7.57
C ARG A 9 -31.87 -54.12 -7.49
N GLN A 10 -31.62 -55.37 -7.90
CA GLN A 10 -30.27 -55.93 -7.95
C GLN A 10 -29.38 -55.24 -8.98
N ILE A 11 -29.89 -54.93 -10.17
CA ILE A 11 -29.13 -54.21 -11.20
C ILE A 11 -28.75 -52.80 -10.72
N LYS A 12 -29.62 -52.09 -9.99
CA LYS A 12 -29.29 -50.79 -9.38
C LYS A 12 -28.18 -50.89 -8.34
N ILE A 13 -28.21 -51.94 -7.51
CA ILE A 13 -27.16 -52.17 -6.50
C ILE A 13 -25.83 -52.51 -7.16
N VAL A 14 -25.84 -53.37 -8.18
CA VAL A 14 -24.63 -53.74 -8.92
C VAL A 14 -24.07 -52.52 -9.67
N ALA A 15 -24.91 -51.71 -10.31
CA ALA A 15 -24.47 -50.48 -10.98
C ALA A 15 -23.88 -49.45 -9.99
N ALA A 16 -24.49 -49.30 -8.80
CA ALA A 16 -23.97 -48.44 -7.74
C ALA A 16 -22.61 -48.92 -7.23
N LEU A 17 -22.39 -50.23 -7.14
CA LEU A 17 -21.09 -50.80 -6.74
C LEU A 17 -20.04 -50.66 -7.83
N VAL A 18 -20.39 -50.93 -9.10
CA VAL A 18 -19.46 -50.86 -10.24
C VAL A 18 -19.02 -49.41 -10.53
N ILE A 19 -19.87 -48.42 -10.26
CA ILE A 19 -19.54 -47.00 -10.46
C ILE A 19 -18.96 -46.37 -9.19
N GLY A 20 -19.49 -46.74 -8.02
CA GLY A 20 -19.10 -46.18 -6.73
C GLY A 20 -17.70 -46.60 -6.26
N ILE A 21 -17.28 -47.84 -6.53
CA ILE A 21 -15.94 -48.31 -6.13
C ILE A 21 -14.83 -47.58 -6.91
N PRO A 22 -14.89 -47.44 -8.25
CA PRO A 22 -13.91 -46.64 -8.99
C PRO A 22 -13.93 -45.16 -8.61
N LEU A 23 -15.11 -44.56 -8.37
CA LEU A 23 -15.23 -43.16 -7.96
C LEU A 23 -14.63 -42.91 -6.57
N THR A 24 -14.82 -43.84 -5.63
CA THR A 24 -14.23 -43.73 -4.29
C THR A 24 -12.71 -43.95 -4.33
N ILE A 25 -12.21 -44.90 -5.11
CA ILE A 25 -10.76 -45.07 -5.34
C ILE A 25 -10.17 -43.82 -6.02
N PHE A 26 -10.87 -43.24 -7.00
CA PHE A 26 -10.46 -42.01 -7.67
C PHE A 26 -10.48 -40.80 -6.72
N ALA A 27 -11.51 -40.67 -5.88
CA ALA A 27 -11.60 -39.62 -4.87
C ALA A 27 -10.53 -39.77 -3.78
N VAL A 28 -10.22 -40.99 -3.35
CA VAL A 28 -9.09 -41.28 -2.45
C VAL A 28 -7.76 -40.97 -3.14
N TYR A 29 -7.59 -41.32 -4.41
CA TYR A 29 -6.38 -41.00 -5.18
C TYR A 29 -6.19 -39.48 -5.34
N GLN A 30 -7.25 -38.72 -5.66
CA GLN A 30 -7.21 -37.25 -5.74
C GLN A 30 -7.02 -36.60 -4.36
N GLY A 31 -7.66 -37.12 -3.31
CA GLY A 31 -7.52 -36.66 -1.94
C GLY A 31 -6.11 -36.89 -1.38
N VAL A 32 -5.51 -38.06 -1.66
CA VAL A 32 -4.11 -38.34 -1.34
C VAL A 32 -3.17 -37.45 -2.16
N ARG A 33 -3.49 -37.11 -3.41
CA ARG A 33 -2.70 -36.15 -4.21
C ARG A 33 -2.76 -34.72 -3.65
N TYR A 34 -3.86 -34.35 -2.99
CA TYR A 34 -4.03 -33.06 -2.30
C TYR A 34 -3.37 -33.05 -0.91
N LEU A 35 -3.26 -34.20 -0.25
CA LEU A 35 -2.64 -34.38 1.07
C LEU A 35 -1.17 -34.84 1.05
N SER A 36 -0.64 -35.35 -0.07
CA SER A 36 0.70 -35.96 -0.15
C SER A 36 1.64 -35.28 -1.15
N ARG A 37 1.54 -33.96 -1.32
CA ARG A 37 2.71 -33.19 -1.74
C ARG A 37 3.59 -32.97 -0.52
N ALA A 38 4.25 -34.02 -0.04
CA ALA A 38 5.46 -33.88 0.76
C ALA A 38 6.56 -33.36 -0.19
N GLY A 39 6.50 -32.07 -0.52
CA GLY A 39 7.61 -31.36 -1.11
C GLY A 39 8.74 -31.28 -0.09
N ALA A 40 9.97 -31.08 -0.57
CA ALA A 40 11.10 -30.76 0.30
C ALA A 40 10.68 -29.71 1.34
N GLU A 41 11.02 -29.94 2.61
CA GLU A 41 10.59 -29.06 3.70
C GLU A 41 11.11 -27.64 3.45
N ALA A 42 10.18 -26.68 3.32
CA ALA A 42 10.49 -25.27 3.19
C ALA A 42 10.85 -24.68 4.57
N VAL A 43 11.92 -25.19 5.18
CA VAL A 43 12.38 -24.80 6.52
C VAL A 43 12.81 -23.33 6.49
N PRO A 44 12.22 -22.45 7.33
CA PRO A 44 12.67 -21.07 7.47
C PRO A 44 14.12 -21.03 7.95
N LYS A 45 14.95 -20.30 7.21
CA LYS A 45 16.33 -19.98 7.53
C LYS A 45 16.49 -18.48 7.62
N ASP A 46 17.48 -18.05 8.39
CA ASP A 46 17.86 -16.64 8.51
C ASP A 46 16.65 -15.75 8.82
N VAL A 47 15.87 -16.15 9.83
CA VAL A 47 14.69 -15.38 10.24
C VAL A 47 15.19 -14.11 10.93
N VAL A 48 14.73 -12.96 10.45
CA VAL A 48 15.14 -11.64 10.97
C VAL A 48 13.92 -10.77 11.21
N VAL A 49 13.96 -10.01 12.30
CA VAL A 49 13.01 -8.92 12.57
C VAL A 49 13.61 -7.59 12.13
N THR A 50 12.88 -6.84 11.31
CA THR A 50 13.28 -5.56 10.72
C THR A 50 12.14 -4.55 10.80
N ASN A 51 12.41 -3.29 10.42
CA ASN A 51 11.41 -2.21 10.35
C ASN A 51 10.60 -2.06 11.65
N LEU A 52 11.26 -2.23 12.80
CA LEU A 52 10.61 -2.15 14.09
C LEU A 52 10.13 -0.71 14.35
N THR A 53 8.83 -0.52 14.53
CA THR A 53 8.25 0.77 14.89
C THR A 53 7.46 0.67 16.20
N THR A 54 6.71 1.72 16.53
CA THR A 54 5.77 1.71 17.65
C THR A 54 4.56 0.83 17.39
N ASN A 55 4.18 0.60 16.14
CA ASN A 55 2.93 -0.09 15.78
C ASN A 55 3.08 -1.15 14.67
N SER A 56 4.31 -1.44 14.26
CA SER A 56 4.59 -2.40 13.20
C SER A 56 5.97 -3.03 13.33
N LEU A 57 6.15 -4.14 12.64
CA LEU A 57 7.45 -4.70 12.29
C LEU A 57 7.36 -5.55 11.05
N THR A 58 8.50 -5.94 10.52
CA THR A 58 8.62 -6.90 9.45
C THR A 58 9.35 -8.15 9.95
N VAL A 59 8.83 -9.33 9.63
CA VAL A 59 9.52 -10.61 9.78
C VAL A 59 9.95 -11.06 8.39
N THR A 60 11.22 -11.34 8.21
CA THR A 60 11.77 -11.88 6.97
C THR A 60 12.43 -13.23 7.20
N TRP A 61 12.40 -14.12 6.21
CA TRP A 61 13.14 -15.38 6.24
C TRP A 61 13.35 -15.91 4.81
N PHE A 62 14.15 -16.96 4.70
CA PHE A 62 14.45 -17.61 3.42
C PHE A 62 14.24 -19.12 3.51
N THR A 63 13.99 -19.77 2.39
CA THR A 63 13.82 -21.22 2.26
C THR A 63 14.64 -21.72 1.07
N ASP A 64 15.10 -22.97 1.12
CA ASP A 64 15.87 -23.56 0.00
C ASP A 64 14.97 -23.92 -1.20
N THR A 65 13.65 -24.01 -0.97
CA THR A 65 12.67 -24.40 -1.98
C THR A 65 11.47 -23.46 -1.96
N PRO A 66 10.99 -23.00 -3.14
CA PRO A 66 9.87 -22.07 -3.21
C PRO A 66 8.62 -22.57 -2.50
N ALA A 67 8.08 -21.79 -1.57
CA ALA A 67 6.87 -22.11 -0.81
C ALA A 67 6.02 -20.86 -0.52
N ASP A 68 4.78 -21.07 -0.07
CA ASP A 68 4.01 -20.01 0.58
C ASP A 68 4.49 -19.81 2.02
N GLY A 69 4.45 -18.56 2.48
CA GLY A 69 4.90 -18.15 3.80
C GLY A 69 3.90 -17.24 4.52
N TYR A 70 3.66 -17.54 5.79
CA TYR A 70 2.78 -16.76 6.67
C TYR A 70 3.41 -16.57 8.04
N VAL A 71 3.06 -15.47 8.70
CA VAL A 71 3.27 -15.30 10.14
C VAL A 71 1.91 -15.37 10.82
N VAL A 72 1.80 -16.19 11.86
CA VAL A 72 0.61 -16.30 12.70
C VAL A 72 0.91 -15.63 14.04
N PRO A 73 0.36 -14.43 14.31
CA PRO A 73 0.47 -13.82 15.62
C PRO A 73 -0.20 -14.69 16.68
N VAL A 74 0.34 -14.67 17.90
CA VAL A 74 -0.19 -15.39 19.05
C VAL A 74 -0.39 -14.40 20.19
N LEU A 75 -1.64 -14.21 20.58
CA LEU A 75 -2.06 -13.31 21.65
C LEU A 75 -2.69 -14.13 22.77
N ASN A 76 -2.16 -14.01 23.99
CA ASN A 76 -2.62 -14.77 25.16
C ASN A 76 -2.68 -16.30 24.93
N GLY A 77 -1.76 -16.85 24.13
CA GLY A 77 -1.72 -18.27 23.77
C GLY A 77 -2.69 -18.68 22.66
N VAL A 78 -3.45 -17.75 22.07
CA VAL A 78 -4.39 -18.01 20.98
C VAL A 78 -3.82 -17.50 19.66
N GLU A 79 -3.74 -18.40 18.68
CA GLU A 79 -3.36 -18.06 17.29
C GLU A 79 -4.39 -17.14 16.65
N GLN A 80 -3.90 -16.08 16.02
CA GLN A 80 -4.69 -15.10 15.29
C GLN A 80 -4.71 -15.41 13.79
N SER A 81 -5.40 -14.58 13.01
CA SER A 81 -5.42 -14.71 11.56
C SER A 81 -4.00 -14.66 10.95
N PRO A 82 -3.66 -15.56 10.02
CA PRO A 82 -2.35 -15.57 9.37
C PRO A 82 -2.15 -14.31 8.54
N VAL A 83 -0.97 -13.71 8.68
CA VAL A 83 -0.49 -12.59 7.87
C VAL A 83 0.41 -13.13 6.78
N ARG A 84 0.05 -12.87 5.52
CA ARG A 84 0.78 -13.33 4.33
C ARG A 84 1.95 -12.42 3.98
N ASP A 85 2.83 -12.90 3.10
CA ASP A 85 3.87 -12.08 2.45
C ASP A 85 3.27 -10.82 1.80
N LYS A 86 3.95 -9.68 1.97
CA LYS A 86 3.53 -8.38 1.42
C LYS A 86 3.38 -8.41 -0.10
N ARG A 87 4.19 -9.23 -0.78
CA ARG A 87 4.20 -9.37 -2.25
C ARG A 87 3.05 -10.27 -2.78
N GLY A 88 2.13 -10.69 -1.93
CA GLY A 88 0.95 -11.45 -2.31
C GLY A 88 1.16 -12.97 -2.32
N GLY A 89 0.25 -13.70 -2.97
CA GLY A 89 0.33 -15.16 -3.07
C GLY A 89 1.43 -15.64 -4.01
N GLY A 90 1.84 -16.90 -3.87
CA GLY A 90 2.78 -17.56 -4.78
C GLY A 90 4.06 -18.02 -4.10
N ASN A 91 4.59 -19.15 -4.59
CA ASN A 91 5.77 -19.79 -4.03
C ASN A 91 7.04 -18.95 -4.25
N ARG A 92 7.72 -18.60 -3.17
CA ARG A 92 8.98 -17.83 -3.17
C ARG A 92 10.01 -18.45 -2.25
N THR A 93 11.28 -18.10 -2.46
CA THR A 93 12.37 -18.52 -1.55
C THR A 93 12.70 -17.46 -0.52
N SER A 94 12.42 -16.18 -0.78
CA SER A 94 12.44 -15.13 0.23
C SER A 94 11.02 -14.83 0.69
N HIS A 95 10.88 -14.52 1.98
CA HIS A 95 9.60 -14.18 2.58
C HIS A 95 9.71 -12.88 3.37
N TYR A 96 8.69 -12.03 3.23
CA TYR A 96 8.64 -10.68 3.79
C TYR A 96 7.23 -10.41 4.30
N VAL A 97 7.02 -10.52 5.61
CA VAL A 97 5.71 -10.38 6.23
C VAL A 97 5.68 -9.16 7.15
N GLU A 98 4.80 -8.21 6.87
CA GLU A 98 4.61 -7.01 7.69
C GLU A 98 3.48 -7.21 8.69
N LEU A 99 3.82 -7.20 9.98
CA LEU A 99 2.87 -7.10 11.06
C LEU A 99 2.59 -5.62 11.33
N ARG A 100 1.33 -5.22 11.21
CA ARG A 100 0.87 -3.84 11.39
C ARG A 100 -0.18 -3.79 12.50
N SER A 101 -0.54 -2.58 12.91
CA SER A 101 -1.58 -2.34 13.90
C SER A 101 -1.29 -2.98 15.26
N LEU A 102 -0.02 -2.90 15.67
CA LEU A 102 0.46 -3.36 16.97
C LEU A 102 0.39 -2.23 17.99
N GLU A 103 0.23 -2.60 19.25
CA GLU A 103 0.26 -1.66 20.37
C GLU A 103 1.72 -1.27 20.68
N PRO A 104 2.00 0.02 20.99
CA PRO A 104 3.33 0.45 21.43
C PRO A 104 3.78 -0.24 22.72
N ASN A 105 5.09 -0.40 22.88
CA ASN A 105 5.74 -1.01 24.05
C ASN A 105 5.13 -2.36 24.50
N THR A 106 4.63 -3.16 23.54
CA THR A 106 3.88 -4.39 23.83
C THR A 106 4.63 -5.60 23.31
N LYS A 107 4.71 -6.64 24.15
CA LYS A 107 5.34 -7.92 23.81
C LYS A 107 4.34 -8.77 23.04
N TYR A 108 4.77 -9.27 21.89
CA TYR A 108 4.00 -10.15 21.04
C TYR A 108 4.75 -11.45 20.80
N SER A 109 4.00 -12.51 20.50
CA SER A 109 4.55 -13.78 20.06
C SER A 109 3.98 -14.19 18.71
N PHE A 110 4.71 -15.01 17.95
CA PHE A 110 4.25 -15.51 16.66
C PHE A 110 4.85 -16.86 16.29
N VAL A 111 4.25 -17.51 15.29
CA VAL A 111 4.71 -18.75 14.67
C VAL A 111 4.85 -18.51 13.16
N ILE A 112 5.86 -19.10 12.53
CA ILE A 112 6.01 -19.05 11.07
C ILE A 112 5.34 -20.28 10.47
N VAL A 113 4.53 -20.10 9.42
CA VAL A 113 4.00 -21.19 8.62
C VAL A 113 4.68 -21.13 7.25
N SER A 114 5.44 -22.16 6.90
CA SER A 114 6.16 -22.24 5.63
C SER A 114 5.91 -23.58 4.98
N GLY A 115 5.43 -23.57 3.73
CA GLY A 115 5.04 -24.80 3.01
C GLY A 115 3.99 -25.64 3.75
N GLY A 116 3.09 -24.99 4.50
CA GLY A 116 2.06 -25.65 5.32
C GLY A 116 2.54 -26.21 6.67
N THR A 117 3.84 -26.08 6.98
CA THR A 117 4.42 -26.56 8.25
C THR A 117 4.66 -25.39 9.21
N LYS A 118 4.37 -25.60 10.50
CA LYS A 118 4.59 -24.60 11.57
C LYS A 118 6.01 -24.67 12.13
N TYR A 119 6.61 -23.51 12.34
CA TYR A 119 7.95 -23.34 12.87
C TYR A 119 7.95 -22.33 14.02
N THR A 120 8.65 -22.70 15.09
CA THR A 120 8.89 -21.96 16.33
C THR A 120 10.35 -21.54 16.42
N ASN A 121 10.72 -20.80 17.47
CA ASN A 121 12.10 -20.41 17.69
C ASN A 121 13.02 -21.62 17.98
N SER A 122 14.35 -21.44 17.96
CA SER A 122 15.30 -22.53 18.23
C SER A 122 15.16 -23.24 19.59
N GLY A 123 14.44 -22.64 20.55
CA GLY A 123 14.15 -23.23 21.85
C GLY A 123 12.81 -23.99 21.92
N GLY A 124 12.09 -24.12 20.80
CA GLY A 124 10.76 -24.74 20.76
C GLY A 124 9.63 -23.84 21.28
N ASN A 125 9.92 -22.58 21.61
CA ASN A 125 8.94 -21.59 22.02
C ASN A 125 8.50 -20.74 20.82
N ASN A 126 7.36 -20.05 20.92
CA ASN A 126 6.99 -19.07 19.91
C ASN A 126 8.09 -18.01 19.76
N TYR A 127 8.22 -17.46 18.56
CA TYR A 127 9.04 -16.28 18.36
C TYR A 127 8.45 -15.13 19.16
N GLU A 128 9.28 -14.26 19.71
CA GLU A 128 8.83 -13.12 20.50
C GLU A 128 9.51 -11.82 20.04
N PHE A 129 8.77 -10.73 20.10
CA PHE A 129 9.31 -9.39 19.90
C PHE A 129 8.59 -8.41 20.82
N THR A 130 9.09 -7.18 20.90
CA THR A 130 8.40 -6.11 21.63
C THR A 130 8.50 -4.83 20.84
N THR A 131 7.35 -4.23 20.49
CA THR A 131 7.28 -2.95 19.77
C THR A 131 8.03 -1.83 20.49
N ALA A 132 8.38 -0.79 19.75
CA ALA A 132 9.00 0.39 20.33
C ALA A 132 8.00 1.18 21.19
N PRO A 133 8.44 1.86 22.26
CA PRO A 133 7.60 2.80 22.99
C PRO A 133 7.32 4.06 22.17
N VAL A 134 6.21 4.74 22.46
CA VAL A 134 5.95 6.07 21.91
C VAL A 134 7.00 7.03 22.47
N GLY A 135 7.81 7.61 21.59
CA GLY A 135 8.81 8.62 21.93
C GLY A 135 8.31 10.04 21.64
N ALA A 136 9.02 11.04 22.16
CA ALA A 136 8.78 12.45 21.84
C ALA A 136 9.38 12.85 20.47
N ASP A 137 10.32 12.07 19.94
CA ASP A 137 10.93 12.32 18.64
C ASP A 137 10.02 11.83 17.51
N THR A 138 9.80 12.69 16.52
CA THR A 138 9.18 12.33 15.25
C THR A 138 10.26 11.86 14.27
N PRO A 139 10.01 10.80 13.48
CA PRO A 139 10.97 10.34 12.49
C PRO A 139 11.05 11.38 11.36
N ILE A 140 12.26 11.83 11.04
CA ILE A 140 12.51 12.66 9.85
C ILE A 140 12.81 11.68 8.72
N PRO A 141 11.98 11.62 7.65
CA PRO A 141 12.20 10.72 6.53
C PRO A 141 13.63 10.84 6.01
N ASN A 142 14.29 9.69 5.85
CA ASN A 142 15.64 9.61 5.30
C ASN A 142 15.68 8.44 4.31
N PRO A 143 15.04 8.60 3.14
CA PRO A 143 14.97 7.55 2.14
C PRO A 143 16.31 7.40 1.44
N ILE A 144 16.79 6.16 1.37
CA ILE A 144 17.87 5.77 0.46
C ILE A 144 17.34 4.85 -0.63
N HIS A 145 17.92 4.94 -1.81
CA HIS A 145 17.45 4.19 -2.97
C HIS A 145 18.58 3.79 -3.91
N GLY A 146 18.34 2.76 -4.72
CA GLY A 146 19.32 2.26 -5.68
C GLY A 146 18.77 1.13 -6.52
N SER A 147 19.65 0.38 -7.16
CA SER A 147 19.30 -0.80 -7.96
C SER A 147 20.17 -2.00 -7.59
N VAL A 148 19.61 -3.19 -7.78
CA VAL A 148 20.29 -4.48 -7.67
C VAL A 148 20.40 -5.08 -9.07
N THR A 149 21.54 -5.71 -9.36
CA THR A 149 21.81 -6.40 -10.61
C THR A 149 22.12 -7.88 -10.39
N GLY A 150 22.04 -8.70 -11.44
CA GLY A 150 22.30 -10.14 -11.36
C GLY A 150 21.10 -10.99 -10.94
N ILE A 151 19.89 -10.45 -11.08
CA ILE A 151 18.62 -11.10 -10.74
C ILE A 151 17.65 -11.06 -11.91
N SER A 152 16.74 -12.02 -11.96
CA SER A 152 15.69 -12.13 -12.98
C SER A 152 14.27 -12.04 -12.42
N ASN A 153 14.13 -11.89 -11.11
CA ASN A 153 12.85 -11.84 -10.40
C ASN A 153 12.88 -10.84 -9.23
N ASP A 154 11.74 -10.69 -8.57
CA ASP A 154 11.48 -9.83 -7.40
C ASP A 154 11.82 -10.52 -6.05
N ASP A 155 12.49 -11.67 -6.08
CA ASP A 155 12.74 -12.52 -4.92
C ASP A 155 14.01 -12.05 -4.15
N VAL A 156 14.13 -10.76 -3.86
CA VAL A 156 15.25 -10.17 -3.09
C VAL A 156 14.71 -9.24 -2.02
N ILE A 157 15.36 -9.27 -0.86
CA ILE A 157 15.13 -8.35 0.24
C ILE A 157 16.41 -7.54 0.46
N ILE A 158 16.25 -6.23 0.54
CA ILE A 158 17.31 -5.28 0.90
C ILE A 158 17.24 -5.02 2.39
N TYR A 159 18.39 -4.97 3.04
CA TYR A 159 18.56 -4.67 4.44
C TYR A 159 19.59 -3.57 4.60
N VAL A 160 19.35 -2.67 5.53
CA VAL A 160 20.29 -1.63 5.92
C VAL A 160 20.36 -1.61 7.43
N PHE A 161 21.56 -1.56 7.98
CA PHE A 161 21.77 -1.45 9.42
C PHE A 161 23.13 -0.83 9.75
N PRO A 162 23.30 -0.21 10.93
CA PRO A 162 24.59 0.29 11.36
C PRO A 162 25.60 -0.84 11.51
N LYS A 163 26.84 -0.64 11.03
CA LYS A 163 27.92 -1.62 11.09
C LYS A 163 28.30 -2.05 12.51
N ASN A 164 28.05 -1.18 13.48
CA ASN A 164 28.26 -1.47 14.90
C ASN A 164 27.12 -2.30 15.53
N ASN A 165 26.12 -2.74 14.75
CA ASN A 165 24.95 -3.48 15.20
C ASN A 165 24.18 -2.79 16.33
N SER A 166 24.17 -1.45 16.36
CA SER A 166 23.50 -0.69 17.42
C SER A 166 21.99 -0.54 17.24
N ALA A 167 21.44 -0.91 16.08
CA ALA A 167 20.01 -0.74 15.76
C ALA A 167 19.43 -1.97 15.05
N TYR A 168 18.12 -2.16 15.19
CA TYR A 168 17.34 -3.09 14.39
C TYR A 168 17.43 -2.71 12.91
N PRO A 169 17.60 -3.68 11.99
CA PRO A 169 17.69 -3.39 10.58
C PRO A 169 16.40 -2.79 10.03
N VAL A 170 16.54 -1.99 8.99
CA VAL A 170 15.46 -1.56 8.12
C VAL A 170 15.55 -2.35 6.81
N SER A 171 14.42 -2.61 6.17
CA SER A 171 14.39 -3.47 4.99
C SER A 171 13.26 -3.14 4.03
N THR A 172 13.43 -3.57 2.78
CA THR A 172 12.38 -3.49 1.76
C THR A 172 12.46 -4.68 0.81
N THR A 173 11.35 -4.97 0.14
CA THR A 173 11.32 -5.85 -1.03
C THR A 173 11.61 -5.05 -2.29
N ILE A 174 12.10 -5.71 -3.33
CA ILE A 174 12.30 -5.06 -4.63
C ILE A 174 11.20 -5.46 -5.63
N PRO A 175 10.81 -4.59 -6.58
CA PRO A 175 10.08 -4.99 -7.77
C PRO A 175 11.00 -5.77 -8.74
N SER A 176 10.42 -6.42 -9.75
CA SER A 176 11.16 -7.17 -10.79
C SER A 176 12.18 -6.32 -11.56
N GLY A 177 12.06 -4.99 -11.53
CA GLY A 177 13.02 -4.04 -12.12
C GLY A 177 14.30 -3.83 -11.30
N GLY A 178 14.44 -4.45 -10.13
CA GLY A 178 15.68 -4.38 -9.33
C GLY A 178 15.87 -3.10 -8.51
N ASN A 179 15.02 -2.10 -8.69
CA ASN A 179 15.08 -0.86 -7.93
C ASN A 179 14.56 -1.04 -6.50
N TRP A 180 15.08 -0.26 -5.56
CA TRP A 180 14.69 -0.35 -4.15
C TRP A 180 14.76 1.00 -3.47
N ILE A 181 13.92 1.16 -2.44
CA ILE A 181 13.91 2.31 -1.55
C ILE A 181 13.70 1.83 -0.12
N VAL A 182 14.51 2.33 0.81
CA VAL A 182 14.48 1.99 2.23
C VAL A 182 14.54 3.29 3.02
N ASP A 183 13.64 3.47 4.00
CA ASP A 183 13.65 4.64 4.87
C ASP A 183 14.45 4.37 6.16
N LEU A 184 15.57 5.08 6.30
CA LEU A 184 16.45 5.00 7.46
C LEU A 184 15.88 5.68 8.70
N SER A 185 14.83 6.51 8.56
CA SER A 185 14.16 7.18 9.68
C SER A 185 13.56 6.20 10.69
N SER A 186 13.30 4.97 10.24
CA SER A 186 12.70 3.91 11.04
C SER A 186 13.69 3.17 11.94
N PHE A 187 14.99 3.48 11.89
CA PHE A 187 15.96 2.83 12.77
C PHE A 187 15.60 2.95 14.25
N ARG A 188 15.63 1.81 14.95
CA ARG A 188 15.45 1.72 16.40
C ARG A 188 16.68 1.11 17.04
N LYS A 189 17.26 1.80 18.02
CA LYS A 189 18.41 1.29 18.77
C LYS A 189 18.04 0.01 19.51
N ILE A 190 18.98 -0.92 19.60
CA ILE A 190 18.79 -2.18 20.32
C ILE A 190 18.74 -1.94 21.84
N SER A 191 19.48 -0.95 22.33
CA SER A 191 19.61 -0.66 23.77
C SER A 191 18.30 -0.26 24.44
N ASP A 192 17.52 0.60 23.79
CA ASP A 192 16.37 1.29 24.40
C ASP A 192 15.20 1.48 23.43
N LYS A 193 15.33 1.05 22.18
CA LYS A 193 14.36 1.27 21.10
C LYS A 193 14.07 2.75 20.84
N SER A 194 14.98 3.66 21.20
CA SER A 194 14.92 5.03 20.73
C SER A 194 15.21 5.09 19.24
N MET A 195 14.82 6.17 18.57
CA MET A 195 15.26 6.41 17.20
C MET A 195 16.78 6.56 17.13
N LEU A 196 17.37 6.10 16.02
CA LEU A 196 18.77 6.38 15.67
C LEU A 196 18.79 7.35 14.49
N ARG A 197 19.40 8.52 14.68
CA ARG A 197 19.66 9.47 13.60
C ARG A 197 20.93 9.07 12.85
N ILE A 198 20.87 9.12 11.53
CA ILE A 198 21.99 8.87 10.63
C ILE A 198 22.66 10.18 10.29
N THR A 199 23.99 10.19 10.32
CA THR A 199 24.86 11.29 9.90
C THR A 199 25.76 10.81 8.76
N ASP A 200 26.44 11.74 8.08
CA ASP A 200 27.35 11.46 6.97
C ASP A 200 28.47 10.45 7.32
N ASP A 201 28.90 10.43 8.58
CA ASP A 201 29.95 9.55 9.11
C ASP A 201 29.40 8.22 9.68
N THR A 202 28.09 8.00 9.63
CA THR A 202 27.50 6.78 10.17
C THR A 202 27.85 5.60 9.28
N GLU A 203 28.62 4.66 9.82
CA GLU A 203 28.99 3.40 9.15
C GLU A 203 27.77 2.48 9.01
N LEU A 204 27.39 2.19 7.77
CA LEU A 204 26.26 1.36 7.40
C LEU A 204 26.71 0.09 6.69
N VAL A 205 25.88 -0.93 6.80
CA VAL A 205 25.91 -2.15 6.01
C VAL A 205 24.66 -2.17 5.16
N LEU A 206 24.83 -2.25 3.85
CA LEU A 206 23.78 -2.42 2.86
C LEU A 206 23.87 -3.83 2.29
N LEU A 207 22.83 -4.63 2.50
CA LEU A 207 22.83 -6.05 2.20
C LEU A 207 21.62 -6.40 1.33
N ALA A 208 21.84 -6.96 0.15
CA ALA A 208 20.78 -7.54 -0.67
C ALA A 208 20.85 -9.06 -0.58
N LYS A 209 19.71 -9.73 -0.38
CA LYS A 209 19.67 -11.18 -0.25
C LYS A 209 18.51 -11.79 -1.01
N ASN A 210 18.81 -12.80 -1.83
CA ASN A 210 17.84 -13.47 -2.71
C ASN A 210 17.37 -14.81 -2.14
N THR A 211 18.31 -15.70 -1.83
CA THR A 211 18.05 -17.04 -1.28
C THR A 211 19.17 -17.43 -0.30
N THR A 212 19.13 -18.63 0.27
CA THR A 212 20.21 -19.16 1.11
C THR A 212 21.53 -19.15 0.34
N GLY A 213 22.48 -18.32 0.77
CA GLY A 213 23.83 -18.27 0.18
C GLY A 213 24.00 -17.39 -1.07
N LYS A 214 22.98 -16.60 -1.46
CA LYS A 214 23.10 -15.62 -2.55
C LYS A 214 22.73 -14.21 -2.10
N GLY A 215 23.64 -13.27 -2.31
CA GLY A 215 23.40 -11.88 -1.97
C GLY A 215 24.50 -10.94 -2.41
N ALA A 216 24.45 -9.71 -1.93
CA ALA A 216 25.43 -8.66 -2.14
C ALA A 216 25.59 -7.87 -0.85
N LEU A 217 26.79 -7.34 -0.60
CA LEU A 217 27.12 -6.59 0.60
C LEU A 217 27.96 -5.37 0.23
N LEU A 218 27.56 -4.21 0.75
CA LEU A 218 28.37 -2.99 0.74
C LEU A 218 28.46 -2.45 2.16
N GLU A 219 29.64 -1.95 2.53
CA GLU A 219 29.89 -1.33 3.83
C GLU A 219 30.58 0.01 3.64
N GLY A 220 30.23 0.97 4.49
CA GLY A 220 30.92 2.26 4.55
C GLY A 220 30.08 3.33 5.24
N ALA A 221 30.69 4.50 5.43
CA ALA A 221 29.98 5.69 5.88
C ALA A 221 28.83 6.06 4.94
N TYR A 222 27.75 6.61 5.50
CA TYR A 222 26.58 7.07 4.73
C TYR A 222 26.97 7.92 3.51
N SER A 223 27.84 8.91 3.70
CA SER A 223 28.32 9.82 2.64
C SER A 223 29.18 9.15 1.56
N SER A 224 29.73 7.96 1.84
CA SER A 224 30.49 7.17 0.86
C SER A 224 29.58 6.26 0.04
N LEU A 225 28.53 5.74 0.66
CA LEU A 225 27.57 4.84 0.01
C LEU A 225 26.51 5.61 -0.79
N PHE A 226 26.05 6.76 -0.29
CA PHE A 226 24.92 7.50 -0.81
C PHE A 226 25.30 8.95 -1.11
N ASP A 227 24.68 9.53 -2.14
CA ASP A 227 24.74 10.97 -2.38
C ASP A 227 23.78 11.75 -1.46
N SER A 228 23.76 13.08 -1.59
CA SER A 228 22.91 13.96 -0.77
C SER A 228 21.41 13.71 -0.93
N ASN A 229 20.99 13.01 -1.98
CA ASN A 229 19.59 12.64 -2.24
C ASN A 229 19.28 11.21 -1.80
N GLY A 230 20.21 10.54 -1.10
CA GLY A 230 20.07 9.15 -0.66
C GLY A 230 20.23 8.14 -1.79
N LYS A 231 20.70 8.54 -2.98
CA LYS A 231 20.91 7.61 -4.09
C LYS A 231 22.22 6.87 -3.91
N LEU A 232 22.21 5.55 -4.07
CA LEU A 232 23.42 4.73 -4.07
C LEU A 232 24.41 5.25 -5.11
N ASN A 233 25.65 5.47 -4.68
CA ASN A 233 26.71 5.98 -5.53
C ASN A 233 26.86 5.11 -6.79
N GLN A 234 26.86 5.73 -7.98
CA GLN A 234 26.90 5.03 -9.28
C GLN A 234 28.16 4.16 -9.50
N THR A 235 29.22 4.41 -8.73
CA THR A 235 30.44 3.59 -8.75
C THR A 235 30.30 2.29 -7.96
N LEU A 236 29.29 2.20 -7.09
CA LEU A 236 28.98 1.03 -6.29
C LEU A 236 27.86 0.25 -6.98
N SER A 237 28.00 -1.08 -7.00
CA SER A 237 26.98 -1.96 -7.56
C SER A 237 26.61 -3.05 -6.58
N LEU A 238 25.32 -3.17 -6.26
CA LEU A 238 24.76 -4.34 -5.58
C LEU A 238 24.53 -5.43 -6.62
N ARG A 239 25.54 -6.26 -6.85
CA ARG A 239 25.44 -7.42 -7.74
C ARG A 239 25.28 -8.69 -6.91
N ILE A 240 24.20 -9.43 -7.13
CA ILE A 240 23.97 -10.69 -6.41
C ILE A 240 25.00 -11.73 -6.86
N GLU A 241 25.75 -12.24 -5.90
CA GLU A 241 26.79 -13.26 -6.06
C GLU A 241 26.60 -14.36 -5.01
N ASP A 242 27.38 -15.43 -5.13
CA ASP A 242 27.37 -16.54 -4.16
C ASP A 242 28.14 -16.09 -2.91
N ILE A 243 27.41 -15.57 -1.92
CA ILE A 243 27.93 -15.14 -0.63
C ILE A 243 27.26 -15.97 0.47
N SER A 244 28.04 -16.88 1.04
CA SER A 244 27.64 -17.62 2.24
C SER A 244 27.75 -16.75 3.50
N ASP A 245 26.96 -17.07 4.52
CA ASP A 245 27.04 -16.48 5.87
C ASP A 245 26.65 -14.99 6.01
N LEU A 246 25.84 -14.46 5.08
CA LEU A 246 25.27 -13.11 5.15
C LEU A 246 24.51 -12.81 6.45
N ILE A 247 23.95 -13.84 7.10
CA ILE A 247 23.25 -13.71 8.37
C ILE A 247 24.18 -13.30 9.52
N SER A 248 25.49 -13.55 9.42
CA SER A 248 26.47 -13.20 10.46
C SER A 248 26.63 -11.70 10.66
N PHE A 249 26.34 -10.89 9.63
CA PHE A 249 26.42 -9.43 9.69
C PHE A 249 25.27 -8.82 10.49
N PHE A 250 24.13 -9.50 10.58
CA PHE A 250 22.96 -8.97 11.27
C PHE A 250 23.18 -8.89 12.80
N PRO A 251 22.61 -7.85 13.46
CA PRO A 251 22.56 -7.77 14.91
C PRO A 251 21.99 -9.04 15.55
N ASN A 252 22.51 -9.45 16.71
CA ASN A 252 22.07 -10.69 17.36
C ASN A 252 20.60 -10.63 17.79
N GLU A 253 20.16 -9.45 18.21
CA GLU A 253 18.82 -9.18 18.74
C GLU A 253 17.75 -9.11 17.65
N SER A 254 18.15 -8.97 16.38
CA SER A 254 17.22 -9.07 15.24
C SER A 254 17.11 -10.49 14.69
N LYS A 255 18.08 -11.37 14.97
CA LYS A 255 18.10 -12.75 14.49
C LYS A 255 17.20 -13.66 15.32
N MET A 256 16.46 -14.49 14.62
CA MET A 256 15.52 -15.44 15.18
C MET A 256 15.87 -16.82 14.60
N GLY A 257 16.27 -17.78 15.44
CA GLY A 257 16.54 -19.14 14.95
C GLY A 257 15.25 -19.94 14.80
N ALA A 258 15.18 -20.92 13.90
CA ALA A 258 13.97 -21.70 13.62
C ALA A 258 14.09 -23.18 14.00
N THR A 259 13.02 -23.75 14.57
CA THR A 259 12.80 -25.20 14.73
C THR A 259 11.36 -25.56 14.37
N GLN A 260 11.13 -26.80 13.93
CA GLN A 260 9.77 -27.28 13.66
C GLN A 260 8.96 -27.34 14.95
N ALA A 261 7.74 -26.78 14.93
CA ALA A 261 6.86 -26.80 16.09
C ALA A 261 6.36 -28.23 16.35
N SER A 262 6.48 -28.72 17.58
CA SER A 262 5.86 -30.00 17.96
C SER A 262 4.34 -29.86 17.92
N THR A 263 3.68 -30.60 17.04
CA THR A 263 2.21 -30.61 16.98
C THR A 263 1.68 -31.33 18.23
N PRO A 264 0.84 -30.69 19.08
CA PRO A 264 0.18 -31.42 20.14
C PRO A 264 -0.79 -32.44 19.51
N THR A 265 -0.71 -33.69 19.97
CA THR A 265 -1.60 -34.77 19.57
C THR A 265 -3.06 -34.33 19.80
N PRO A 266 -3.97 -34.45 18.82
CA PRO A 266 -5.36 -34.06 19.02
C PRO A 266 -5.98 -34.90 20.14
N SER A 267 -6.35 -34.25 21.24
CA SER A 267 -7.23 -34.84 22.25
C SER A 267 -8.61 -35.08 21.61
N PRO A 268 -9.25 -36.24 21.83
CA PRO A 268 -10.54 -36.55 21.22
C PRO A 268 -11.59 -35.50 21.59
N SER A 269 -12.22 -34.93 20.57
CA SER A 269 -13.31 -33.96 20.69
C SER A 269 -14.52 -34.60 21.39
N PRO A 270 -15.15 -33.95 22.39
CA PRO A 270 -16.39 -34.44 22.97
C PRO A 270 -17.54 -34.32 21.96
N THR A 271 -18.40 -35.35 21.97
CA THR A 271 -19.60 -35.50 21.14
C THR A 271 -20.54 -34.28 21.23
N PRO A 272 -21.10 -33.78 20.11
CA PRO A 272 -22.02 -32.65 20.14
C PRO A 272 -23.34 -33.02 20.85
N THR A 273 -23.77 -32.15 21.75
CA THR A 273 -25.12 -32.17 22.36
C THR A 273 -26.10 -31.50 21.37
N PRO A 274 -27.31 -32.04 21.15
CA PRO A 274 -28.25 -31.48 20.18
C PRO A 274 -28.82 -30.13 20.64
N THR A 275 -28.71 -29.13 19.76
CA THR A 275 -29.37 -27.81 19.88
C THR A 275 -30.87 -27.93 19.54
N PRO A 276 -31.78 -27.29 20.32
CA PRO A 276 -33.20 -27.29 20.00
C PRO A 276 -33.55 -26.40 18.79
N THR A 277 -34.59 -26.85 18.08
CA THR A 277 -35.20 -26.29 16.86
C THR A 277 -35.77 -24.88 17.07
N PRO A 278 -35.60 -23.94 16.11
CA PRO A 278 -36.28 -22.65 16.14
C PRO A 278 -37.75 -22.74 15.69
N THR A 279 -38.61 -22.00 16.38
CA THR A 279 -40.01 -21.70 16.07
C THR A 279 -40.09 -20.63 14.96
N PRO A 280 -41.06 -20.67 14.03
CA PRO A 280 -41.17 -19.68 12.95
C PRO A 280 -41.88 -18.40 13.41
N GLU A 281 -41.43 -17.27 12.87
CA GLU A 281 -42.07 -15.95 12.97
C GLU A 281 -42.48 -15.50 11.53
N PRO A 282 -43.60 -14.78 11.34
CA PRO A 282 -44.34 -14.76 10.08
C PRO A 282 -43.86 -13.68 9.08
N ASP A 283 -44.24 -13.93 7.84
CA ASP A 283 -44.27 -13.00 6.69
C ASP A 283 -45.13 -11.76 6.97
N ASP A 284 -44.72 -10.62 6.42
CA ASP A 284 -45.50 -9.47 5.95
C ASP A 284 -44.48 -8.51 5.28
N GLU A 285 -44.70 -7.74 4.22
CA GLU A 285 -45.78 -7.55 3.24
C GLU A 285 -45.12 -6.72 2.11
N ASP A 286 -45.58 -6.91 0.88
CA ASP A 286 -45.20 -6.10 -0.29
C ASP A 286 -45.61 -4.63 -0.10
N ILE A 287 -44.68 -3.69 -0.29
CA ILE A 287 -45.02 -2.28 -0.49
C ILE A 287 -44.72 -1.87 -1.93
N ASP A 288 -45.81 -1.71 -2.65
CA ASP A 288 -45.98 -1.02 -3.93
C ASP A 288 -45.61 0.46 -3.80
N ILE A 289 -44.73 0.98 -4.66
CA ILE A 289 -44.48 2.42 -4.78
C ILE A 289 -44.59 2.87 -6.24
N ASP A 290 -45.79 3.35 -6.53
CA ASP A 290 -46.19 4.47 -7.39
C ASP A 290 -45.11 5.08 -8.30
N THR A 291 -45.27 4.82 -9.60
CA THR A 291 -44.62 5.53 -10.70
C THR A 291 -45.19 6.94 -10.83
N ASN A 292 -44.47 7.94 -10.30
CA ASN A 292 -44.68 9.33 -10.70
C ASN A 292 -43.46 9.86 -11.47
N TYR A 293 -43.62 9.92 -12.79
CA TYR A 293 -42.73 10.63 -13.69
C TYR A 293 -42.82 12.14 -13.41
N GLN A 294 -41.69 12.78 -13.13
CA GLN A 294 -41.53 14.21 -13.42
C GLN A 294 -40.52 14.41 -14.54
N ILE A 295 -40.95 15.17 -15.53
CA ILE A 295 -40.26 15.49 -16.77
C ILE A 295 -39.23 16.59 -16.51
N VAL A 296 -37.96 16.22 -16.74
CA VAL A 296 -36.89 16.95 -17.46
C VAL A 296 -36.58 18.39 -17.02
N HIS A 297 -35.38 18.55 -16.44
CA HIS A 297 -34.46 19.60 -16.87
C HIS A 297 -33.23 18.98 -17.52
N ASP A 298 -33.24 19.04 -18.84
CA ASP A 298 -32.12 18.75 -19.72
C ASP A 298 -31.05 19.84 -19.60
N LEU A 299 -29.80 19.38 -19.49
CA LEU A 299 -28.53 20.08 -19.77
C LEU A 299 -28.08 21.11 -18.71
N ARG A 300 -26.80 21.13 -18.30
CA ARG A 300 -25.59 20.99 -19.12
C ARG A 300 -24.53 20.12 -18.44
N TRP A 301 -23.92 19.26 -19.25
CA TRP A 301 -22.60 18.70 -18.99
C TRP A 301 -21.62 19.85 -18.74
N ILE A 302 -21.02 19.91 -17.55
CA ILE A 302 -19.66 20.41 -17.45
C ILE A 302 -18.79 19.18 -17.66
N ASP A 303 -18.23 19.12 -18.86
CA ASP A 303 -17.08 18.29 -19.17
C ASP A 303 -15.99 18.60 -18.13
N MET A 304 -15.80 17.69 -17.19
CA MET A 304 -14.82 17.85 -16.11
C MET A 304 -13.38 17.54 -16.58
N VAL A 305 -13.17 17.49 -17.91
CA VAL A 305 -11.85 17.32 -18.52
C VAL A 305 -11.49 18.49 -19.44
N THR A 306 -12.43 19.36 -19.84
CA THR A 306 -12.06 20.56 -20.63
C THR A 306 -12.93 21.79 -20.30
N GLY A 307 -12.29 22.85 -19.78
CA GLY A 307 -12.81 24.22 -19.88
C GLY A 307 -12.98 24.99 -18.56
N ASP A 308 -12.43 26.20 -18.57
CA ASP A 308 -12.50 27.32 -17.61
C ASP A 308 -13.87 27.55 -16.93
N ALA A 309 -14.24 26.69 -15.99
CA ALA A 309 -15.28 26.96 -15.00
C ALA A 309 -14.63 27.00 -13.62
N GLN A 310 -14.54 28.21 -13.03
CA GLN A 310 -14.26 28.37 -11.60
C GLN A 310 -15.39 27.71 -10.80
N ALA A 311 -15.31 26.38 -10.61
CA ALA A 311 -16.07 25.70 -9.58
C ALA A 311 -15.67 26.31 -8.24
N SER A 312 -16.64 26.75 -7.46
CA SER A 312 -16.38 27.23 -6.11
C SER A 312 -15.90 26.06 -5.27
N LEU A 313 -14.58 25.96 -5.05
CA LEU A 313 -13.97 24.99 -4.13
C LEU A 313 -14.14 25.43 -2.66
N ASP A 314 -15.29 26.00 -2.30
CA ASP A 314 -15.53 26.52 -0.95
C ASP A 314 -15.64 25.38 0.07
N SER A 315 -16.69 24.56 0.06
CA SER A 315 -16.79 23.37 0.92
C SER A 315 -17.97 22.50 0.49
N GLY A 316 -17.94 21.23 0.89
CA GLY A 316 -19.02 20.27 0.68
C GLY A 316 -18.86 19.50 -0.62
N GLU A 317 -19.98 18.97 -1.13
CA GLU A 317 -20.01 18.05 -2.27
C GLU A 317 -19.24 18.55 -3.51
N SER A 318 -19.27 19.86 -3.78
CA SER A 318 -18.56 20.46 -4.94
C SER A 318 -17.04 20.44 -4.84
N THR A 319 -16.48 20.07 -3.68
CA THR A 319 -15.03 19.97 -3.44
C THR A 319 -14.51 18.55 -3.52
N ILE A 320 -15.38 17.55 -3.69
CA ILE A 320 -14.99 16.14 -3.79
C ILE A 320 -14.20 15.95 -5.10
N LEU A 321 -12.96 15.50 -4.97
CA LEU A 321 -12.07 15.20 -6.08
C LEU A 321 -11.37 13.86 -5.88
N ILE A 322 -11.17 13.15 -6.98
CA ILE A 322 -10.35 11.94 -7.01
C ILE A 322 -8.93 12.31 -7.47
N THR A 323 -7.95 11.91 -6.69
CA THR A 323 -6.52 12.12 -6.95
C THR A 323 -5.76 10.80 -6.79
N ASN A 324 -4.48 10.76 -7.18
CA ASN A 324 -3.61 9.59 -7.02
C ASN A 324 -4.22 8.29 -7.59
N LEU A 325 -5.00 8.39 -8.67
CA LEU A 325 -5.67 7.25 -9.28
C LEU A 325 -4.63 6.36 -9.98
N THR A 326 -4.54 5.12 -9.53
CA THR A 326 -3.65 4.09 -10.08
C THR A 326 -4.46 2.87 -10.55
N ASP A 327 -3.77 1.79 -10.92
CA ASP A 327 -4.40 0.50 -11.18
C ASP A 327 -4.87 -0.21 -9.90
N VAL A 328 -4.39 0.18 -8.71
CA VAL A 328 -4.69 -0.53 -7.46
C VAL A 328 -5.17 0.37 -6.30
N GLY A 329 -5.49 1.63 -6.60
CA GLY A 329 -5.93 2.60 -5.58
C GLY A 329 -6.28 3.96 -6.14
N PHE A 330 -6.88 4.78 -5.30
CA PHE A 330 -7.17 6.19 -5.52
C PHE A 330 -7.35 6.91 -4.18
N THR A 331 -7.14 8.22 -4.18
CA THR A 331 -7.41 9.09 -3.04
C THR A 331 -8.68 9.89 -3.31
N VAL A 332 -9.55 10.03 -2.32
CA VAL A 332 -10.68 10.96 -2.34
C VAL A 332 -10.34 12.14 -1.44
N ILE A 333 -10.39 13.35 -1.99
CA ILE A 333 -10.18 14.57 -1.23
C ILE A 333 -11.42 15.47 -1.23
N TRP A 334 -11.66 16.20 -0.14
CA TRP A 334 -12.71 17.22 -0.08
C TRP A 334 -12.45 18.22 1.05
N ARG A 335 -13.20 19.32 1.07
CA ARG A 335 -13.19 20.31 2.16
C ARG A 335 -14.56 20.39 2.83
N SER A 336 -14.53 20.47 4.14
CA SER A 336 -15.67 20.68 5.02
C SER A 336 -15.68 22.13 5.55
N PRO A 337 -16.85 22.71 5.86
CA PRO A 337 -16.93 24.08 6.37
C PRO A 337 -16.44 24.24 7.82
N GLN A 338 -16.32 23.13 8.56
CA GLN A 338 -15.90 23.06 9.95
C GLN A 338 -15.05 21.80 10.15
N LYS A 339 -14.22 21.76 11.20
CA LYS A 339 -13.49 20.54 11.53
C LYS A 339 -14.46 19.42 11.90
N VAL A 340 -14.46 18.36 11.10
CA VAL A 340 -15.30 17.17 11.29
C VAL A 340 -14.47 15.92 11.04
N GLU A 341 -14.95 14.74 11.42
CA GLU A 341 -14.36 13.48 10.97
C GLU A 341 -14.66 13.24 9.48
N GLY A 342 -13.76 12.57 8.78
CA GLY A 342 -13.92 12.26 7.36
C GLY A 342 -13.58 10.82 7.03
N TYR A 343 -14.44 10.15 6.28
CA TYR A 343 -14.20 8.80 5.78
C TYR A 343 -15.05 8.51 4.54
N ILE A 344 -14.71 7.47 3.80
CA ILE A 344 -15.52 6.98 2.68
C ILE A 344 -15.95 5.55 2.93
N LYS A 345 -17.11 5.18 2.38
CA LYS A 345 -17.48 3.78 2.18
C LYS A 345 -17.45 3.48 0.70
N TYR A 346 -16.92 2.33 0.32
CA TYR A 346 -16.77 1.97 -1.08
C TYR A 346 -16.95 0.47 -1.33
N GLY A 347 -17.13 0.11 -2.60
CA GLY A 347 -17.31 -1.28 -3.03
C GLY A 347 -17.54 -1.39 -4.53
N THR A 348 -17.58 -2.62 -5.05
CA THR A 348 -17.83 -2.88 -6.49
C THR A 348 -19.31 -2.87 -6.85
N SER A 349 -20.20 -2.68 -5.87
CA SER A 349 -21.64 -2.58 -6.05
C SER A 349 -22.19 -1.27 -5.47
N LYS A 350 -23.03 -0.57 -6.23
CA LYS A 350 -23.74 0.64 -5.77
C LYS A 350 -24.61 0.41 -4.54
N THR A 351 -25.09 -0.80 -4.33
CA THR A 351 -26.00 -1.16 -3.23
C THR A 351 -25.29 -1.85 -2.07
N ALA A 352 -23.99 -2.15 -2.18
CA ALA A 352 -23.21 -2.84 -1.16
C ALA A 352 -21.80 -2.26 -1.08
N LEU A 353 -21.66 -1.17 -0.32
CA LEU A 353 -20.39 -0.54 0.01
C LEU A 353 -19.85 -1.19 1.31
N THR A 354 -19.15 -2.31 1.15
CA THR A 354 -18.69 -3.16 2.28
C THR A 354 -17.37 -2.70 2.89
N GLU A 355 -16.60 -1.91 2.15
CA GLU A 355 -15.31 -1.39 2.59
C GLU A 355 -15.47 0.02 3.15
N GLU A 356 -14.60 0.37 4.10
CA GLU A 356 -14.52 1.69 4.70
C GLU A 356 -13.05 2.11 4.80
N SER A 357 -12.75 3.35 4.41
CA SER A 357 -11.42 3.95 4.58
C SER A 357 -11.53 5.31 5.23
N TRP A 358 -10.58 5.64 6.10
CA TRP A 358 -10.57 6.85 6.93
C TRP A 358 -9.55 7.86 6.40
N ASP A 359 -9.56 9.06 6.96
CA ASP A 359 -8.56 10.06 6.61
C ASP A 359 -7.14 9.52 6.83
N VAL A 360 -6.21 9.83 5.92
CA VAL A 360 -4.82 9.34 5.97
C VAL A 360 -4.07 9.78 7.24
N ARG A 361 -4.56 10.80 7.95
CA ARG A 361 -4.02 11.26 9.23
C ARG A 361 -4.68 10.60 10.44
N ASP A 362 -5.71 9.79 10.26
CA ASP A 362 -6.41 9.12 11.35
C ASP A 362 -5.64 7.93 11.92
N GLY A 363 -5.86 7.66 13.20
CA GLY A 363 -5.33 6.51 13.91
C GLY A 363 -6.21 5.27 13.76
N LEU A 364 -5.74 4.13 14.26
CA LEU A 364 -6.45 2.84 14.15
C LEU A 364 -7.78 2.77 14.91
N SER A 365 -7.96 3.62 15.91
CA SER A 365 -9.14 3.64 16.79
C SER A 365 -9.66 5.05 17.07
N SER A 366 -9.02 6.07 16.48
CA SER A 366 -9.37 7.46 16.70
C SER A 366 -9.43 8.18 15.36
N ARG A 367 -10.62 8.69 15.04
CA ARG A 367 -10.82 9.66 13.97
C ARG A 367 -10.67 11.05 14.56
N ASN A 368 -9.82 11.84 13.93
CA ASN A 368 -9.63 13.23 14.29
C ASN A 368 -10.48 14.11 13.38
N THR A 369 -10.54 15.40 13.69
CA THR A 369 -11.35 16.35 12.95
C THR A 369 -10.50 17.31 12.12
N TYR A 370 -10.81 17.43 10.84
CA TYR A 370 -10.07 18.24 9.86
C TYR A 370 -11.01 19.11 9.02
N TYR A 371 -10.48 20.19 8.44
CA TYR A 371 -11.20 20.97 7.42
C TYR A 371 -11.08 20.31 6.05
N ALA A 372 -9.87 20.00 5.62
CA ALA A 372 -9.63 19.25 4.39
C ALA A 372 -9.44 17.79 4.73
N HIS A 373 -9.95 16.90 3.90
CA HIS A 373 -9.96 15.45 4.10
C HIS A 373 -9.27 14.76 2.94
N ALA A 374 -8.39 13.81 3.22
CA ALA A 374 -7.74 12.96 2.22
C ALA A 374 -7.89 11.51 2.66
N VAL A 375 -8.57 10.70 1.86
CA VAL A 375 -8.85 9.29 2.16
C VAL A 375 -8.28 8.42 1.06
N ASP A 376 -7.25 7.65 1.40
CA ASP A 376 -6.61 6.73 0.49
C ASP A 376 -7.33 5.38 0.47
N THR A 377 -7.51 4.84 -0.74
CA THR A 377 -7.88 3.44 -0.96
C THR A 377 -6.65 2.68 -1.41
N ALA A 378 -6.48 1.45 -0.93
CA ALA A 378 -5.36 0.60 -1.32
C ALA A 378 -5.82 -0.83 -1.55
N ARG A 379 -5.11 -1.54 -2.44
CA ARG A 379 -5.34 -2.97 -2.78
C ARG A 379 -6.64 -3.20 -3.55
N LEU A 380 -6.98 -2.27 -4.43
CA LEU A 380 -8.07 -2.44 -5.38
C LEU A 380 -7.64 -3.32 -6.55
N ASP A 381 -8.61 -3.94 -7.21
CA ASP A 381 -8.38 -4.70 -8.43
C ASP A 381 -8.19 -3.75 -9.62
N PRO A 382 -7.22 -3.99 -10.52
CA PRO A 382 -7.08 -3.24 -11.77
C PRO A 382 -8.31 -3.32 -12.67
N ASN A 383 -8.50 -2.29 -13.48
CA ASN A 383 -9.58 -2.20 -14.47
C ASN A 383 -10.97 -2.50 -13.89
N THR A 384 -11.22 -2.04 -12.66
CA THR A 384 -12.44 -2.34 -11.90
C THR A 384 -13.12 -1.05 -11.47
N THR A 385 -14.44 -0.98 -11.68
CA THR A 385 -15.25 0.15 -11.22
C THR A 385 -15.64 -0.02 -9.76
N TYR A 386 -15.27 0.98 -8.96
CA TYR A 386 -15.67 1.13 -7.57
C TYR A 386 -16.67 2.26 -7.43
N TYR A 387 -17.67 2.03 -6.59
CA TYR A 387 -18.63 3.02 -6.15
C TYR A 387 -18.27 3.46 -4.74
N PHE A 388 -18.53 4.72 -4.42
CA PHE A 388 -18.28 5.24 -3.08
C PHE A 388 -19.25 6.35 -2.68
N GLU A 389 -19.30 6.59 -1.38
CA GLU A 389 -19.97 7.72 -0.75
C GLU A 389 -19.04 8.33 0.31
N VAL A 390 -19.17 9.64 0.51
CA VAL A 390 -18.30 10.41 1.41
C VAL A 390 -19.09 10.78 2.66
N TYR A 391 -18.49 10.55 3.81
CA TYR A 391 -19.00 10.98 5.12
C TYR A 391 -18.12 12.11 5.64
N SER A 392 -18.74 13.26 5.89
CA SER A 392 -18.10 14.48 6.36
C SER A 392 -18.85 14.96 7.60
N GLY A 393 -18.38 14.50 8.76
CA GLY A 393 -19.14 14.56 10.02
C GLY A 393 -20.48 13.84 9.89
N GLU A 394 -21.57 14.53 10.24
CA GLU A 394 -22.93 14.01 10.12
C GLU A 394 -23.47 14.08 8.67
N THR A 395 -22.76 14.75 7.76
CA THR A 395 -23.22 14.95 6.38
C THR A 395 -22.75 13.80 5.49
N LYS A 396 -23.68 13.21 4.76
CA LYS A 396 -23.43 12.15 3.77
C LYS A 396 -23.55 12.72 2.35
N TYR A 397 -22.49 12.61 1.57
CA TYR A 397 -22.49 12.90 0.15
C TYR A 397 -22.51 11.58 -0.63
N ASN A 398 -23.59 11.34 -1.37
CA ASN A 398 -23.81 10.11 -2.14
C ASN A 398 -24.26 10.39 -3.58
N ASN A 399 -23.89 11.55 -4.12
CA ASN A 399 -24.22 11.97 -5.48
C ASN A 399 -25.73 11.91 -5.77
N SER A 400 -26.55 12.49 -4.89
CA SER A 400 -28.01 12.43 -4.96
C SER A 400 -28.58 11.00 -5.07
N GLY A 401 -27.95 10.05 -4.37
CA GLY A 401 -28.32 8.63 -4.39
C GLY A 401 -27.72 7.79 -5.52
N ASN A 402 -26.99 8.40 -6.47
CA ASN A 402 -26.38 7.67 -7.59
C ASN A 402 -25.03 7.01 -7.27
N MET A 403 -24.46 7.35 -6.10
CA MET A 403 -23.08 7.08 -5.70
C MET A 403 -22.06 7.78 -6.60
N TYR A 404 -20.88 8.06 -6.07
CA TYR A 404 -19.72 8.39 -6.89
C TYR A 404 -19.15 7.10 -7.47
N SER A 405 -18.44 7.20 -8.59
CA SER A 405 -17.79 6.05 -9.20
C SER A 405 -16.43 6.41 -9.78
N VAL A 406 -15.50 5.47 -9.68
CA VAL A 406 -14.16 5.55 -10.26
C VAL A 406 -13.75 4.20 -10.80
N THR A 407 -13.05 4.16 -11.93
CA THR A 407 -12.50 2.93 -12.49
C THR A 407 -10.98 2.98 -12.34
N THR A 408 -10.42 2.00 -11.63
CA THR A 408 -8.96 1.83 -11.54
C THR A 408 -8.37 1.54 -12.91
N PHE A 409 -7.12 1.94 -13.12
CA PHE A 409 -6.46 1.73 -14.40
C PHE A 409 -6.08 0.28 -14.66
N SER A 410 -5.68 0.00 -15.90
CA SER A 410 -4.99 -1.23 -16.24
C SER A 410 -3.55 -1.19 -15.73
N THR A 411 -3.08 -2.36 -15.27
CA THR A 411 -1.68 -2.56 -14.94
C THR A 411 -0.84 -2.49 -16.22
N LEU A 412 0.16 -1.60 -16.23
CA LEU A 412 1.08 -1.42 -17.35
C LEU A 412 2.38 -2.22 -17.15
N GLY A 413 2.98 -2.66 -18.26
CA GLY A 413 4.12 -3.60 -18.25
C GLY A 413 5.48 -3.01 -17.84
N SER A 414 5.64 -1.69 -17.83
CA SER A 414 6.83 -1.03 -17.28
C SER A 414 6.41 0.01 -16.24
N PRO A 415 6.81 -0.12 -14.97
CA PRO A 415 6.58 0.95 -14.00
C PRO A 415 7.38 2.20 -14.41
N PRO A 416 6.84 3.39 -14.15
CA PRO A 416 7.49 4.64 -14.47
C PRO A 416 8.70 4.84 -13.55
N PRO A 417 9.70 5.66 -13.95
CA PRO A 417 10.71 6.14 -13.03
C PRO A 417 10.05 6.75 -11.78
N PHE A 418 10.55 6.39 -10.60
CA PHE A 418 10.06 7.00 -9.37
C PHE A 418 10.58 8.44 -9.29
N GLU A 419 9.66 9.38 -9.42
CA GLU A 419 9.94 10.81 -9.39
C GLU A 419 9.10 11.45 -8.31
N THR A 420 9.69 12.38 -7.56
CA THR A 420 8.99 13.15 -6.52
C THR A 420 9.36 14.63 -6.63
N LYS A 421 8.47 15.49 -6.14
CA LYS A 421 8.76 16.89 -5.88
C LYS A 421 8.48 17.20 -4.43
N SER A 422 9.35 18.00 -3.82
CA SER A 422 9.19 18.46 -2.46
C SER A 422 9.19 19.98 -2.40
N GLY A 423 8.62 20.49 -1.33
CA GLY A 423 8.60 21.92 -1.06
C GLY A 423 8.07 22.20 0.34
N SER A 424 7.81 23.48 0.61
CA SER A 424 7.23 23.92 1.87
C SER A 424 6.12 24.94 1.66
N ILE A 425 5.15 24.93 2.56
CA ILE A 425 4.09 25.94 2.69
C ILE A 425 4.45 26.82 3.86
N SER A 426 4.73 28.09 3.58
CA SER A 426 5.01 29.11 4.58
C SER A 426 3.74 29.91 4.91
N ASN A 427 3.67 30.49 6.12
CA ASN A 427 2.56 31.32 6.60
C ASN A 427 1.17 30.65 6.64
N ALA A 428 1.12 29.32 6.76
CA ALA A 428 -0.12 28.57 7.02
C ALA A 428 -0.30 28.32 8.52
N THR A 429 -1.50 28.61 9.05
CA THR A 429 -1.79 28.51 10.49
C THR A 429 -1.86 27.05 10.99
N ASN A 430 -2.19 26.09 10.10
CA ASN A 430 -2.21 24.64 10.36
C ASN A 430 -1.87 23.88 9.07
N PRO A 431 -0.60 23.78 8.66
CA PRO A 431 -0.24 23.21 7.35
C PRO A 431 -0.66 21.74 7.16
N GLY A 432 -0.68 20.95 8.24
CA GLY A 432 -1.18 19.56 8.22
C GLY A 432 -2.70 19.41 8.03
N ASP A 433 -3.45 20.51 8.09
CA ASP A 433 -4.90 20.54 7.77
C ASP A 433 -5.16 20.95 6.31
N TRP A 434 -4.10 21.02 5.51
CA TRP A 434 -4.16 21.37 4.09
C TRP A 434 -3.86 20.14 3.23
N ILE A 435 -4.31 20.16 2.00
CA ILE A 435 -4.01 19.16 0.98
C ILE A 435 -3.44 19.92 -0.21
N LEU A 436 -2.25 19.51 -0.63
CA LEU A 436 -1.65 19.96 -1.86
C LEU A 436 -2.16 19.08 -2.99
N VAL A 437 -2.73 19.71 -4.02
CA VAL A 437 -3.25 19.04 -5.20
C VAL A 437 -2.47 19.55 -6.41
N GLY A 438 -1.91 18.65 -7.19
CA GLY A 438 -1.08 18.96 -8.33
C GLY A 438 -1.54 18.25 -9.60
N LYS A 439 -1.20 18.81 -10.76
CA LYS A 439 -1.18 18.11 -12.05
C LYS A 439 -0.02 18.61 -12.89
N ILE A 440 0.54 17.72 -13.70
CA ILE A 440 1.60 18.06 -14.65
C ILE A 440 0.93 18.53 -15.95
N VAL A 441 1.45 19.59 -16.55
CA VAL A 441 0.97 20.15 -17.81
C VAL A 441 2.17 20.27 -18.73
N ASP A 442 2.10 19.63 -19.89
CA ASP A 442 3.10 19.70 -20.96
C ASP A 442 3.23 21.14 -21.45
N ASP A 443 4.46 21.65 -21.50
CA ASP A 443 4.79 23.01 -21.97
C ASP A 443 5.77 23.01 -23.14
N ASP A 444 6.51 21.92 -23.37
CA ASP A 444 7.55 21.83 -24.41
C ASP A 444 7.31 20.79 -25.51
N ASP A 445 6.09 20.25 -25.60
CA ASP A 445 5.67 19.22 -26.56
C ASP A 445 6.52 17.93 -26.43
N ALA A 446 7.20 17.73 -25.30
CA ALA A 446 8.09 16.60 -25.05
C ALA A 446 7.47 15.63 -24.02
N GLY A 447 7.34 14.36 -24.41
CA GLY A 447 6.75 13.34 -23.54
C GLY A 447 5.26 13.17 -23.79
N THR A 448 4.46 13.15 -22.74
CA THR A 448 2.99 12.98 -22.83
C THR A 448 2.32 14.33 -23.01
N SER A 449 1.64 14.53 -24.14
CA SER A 449 0.96 15.79 -24.41
C SER A 449 -0.26 16.01 -23.51
N GLY A 450 -0.56 17.28 -23.22
CA GLY A 450 -1.70 17.69 -22.42
C GLY A 450 -1.40 17.72 -20.92
N SER A 451 -2.26 17.11 -20.10
CA SER A 451 -2.09 17.08 -18.65
C SER A 451 -2.12 15.68 -18.07
N SER A 452 -1.44 15.53 -16.93
CA SER A 452 -1.64 14.38 -16.06
C SER A 452 -2.98 14.50 -15.33
N ARG A 453 -3.46 13.37 -14.81
CA ARG A 453 -4.46 13.39 -13.75
C ARG A 453 -3.95 14.04 -12.47
N TYR A 454 -4.90 14.40 -11.60
CA TYR A 454 -4.59 15.00 -10.32
C TYR A 454 -3.85 14.04 -9.38
N LEU A 455 -2.85 14.59 -8.73
CA LEU A 455 -2.07 14.02 -7.66
C LEU A 455 -2.32 14.82 -6.39
N SER A 456 -2.17 14.22 -5.22
CA SER A 456 -2.25 14.96 -3.97
C SER A 456 -1.35 14.42 -2.88
N THR A 457 -0.98 15.29 -1.95
CA THR A 457 -0.25 14.95 -0.73
C THR A 457 -0.71 15.84 0.42
N VAL A 458 -0.58 15.33 1.64
CA VAL A 458 -0.85 16.08 2.86
C VAL A 458 0.48 16.60 3.41
N PRO A 459 0.68 17.91 3.56
CA PRO A 459 1.88 18.46 4.18
C PRO A 459 2.01 18.04 5.65
N ASP A 460 3.23 18.04 6.18
CA ASP A 460 3.47 17.89 7.61
C ASP A 460 3.03 19.14 8.41
N ASP A 461 3.07 19.06 9.75
CA ASP A 461 2.71 20.18 10.62
C ASP A 461 3.63 21.41 10.47
N ASN A 462 4.81 21.24 9.87
CA ASN A 462 5.75 22.32 9.53
C ASN A 462 5.53 22.87 8.12
N GLY A 463 4.57 22.32 7.36
CA GLY A 463 4.26 22.69 6.00
C GLY A 463 5.14 22.08 4.93
N ASN A 464 6.04 21.14 5.27
CA ASN A 464 6.82 20.42 4.26
C ASN A 464 5.94 19.37 3.58
N TRP A 465 6.10 19.21 2.28
CA TRP A 465 5.32 18.24 1.50
C TRP A 465 6.21 17.52 0.50
N ILE A 466 5.79 16.30 0.16
CA ILE A 466 6.39 15.48 -0.90
C ILE A 466 5.25 14.95 -1.77
N LEU A 467 5.27 15.28 -3.05
CA LEU A 467 4.33 14.84 -4.06
C LEU A 467 5.01 13.82 -4.98
N THR A 468 4.45 12.61 -5.05
CA THR A 468 4.93 11.56 -5.96
C THR A 468 4.39 11.80 -7.37
N LEU A 469 5.28 12.05 -8.32
CA LEU A 469 4.96 12.26 -9.73
C LEU A 469 5.08 10.99 -10.57
N GLY A 470 5.86 10.01 -10.11
CA GLY A 470 6.11 8.77 -10.86
C GLY A 470 4.82 8.08 -11.31
N ASP A 471 3.84 7.97 -10.43
CA ASP A 471 2.57 7.30 -10.71
C ASP A 471 1.54 8.16 -11.46
N ALA A 472 1.93 9.36 -11.90
CA ALA A 472 1.07 10.21 -12.71
C ALA A 472 0.65 9.47 -13.98
N ARG A 473 -0.65 9.48 -14.26
CA ARG A 473 -1.23 8.93 -15.49
C ARG A 473 -1.63 10.06 -16.42
N SER A 474 -1.59 9.79 -17.72
CA SER A 474 -2.24 10.63 -18.73
C SER A 474 -3.70 10.88 -18.38
N GLU A 475 -4.28 11.96 -18.90
CA GLU A 475 -5.68 12.32 -18.64
C GLU A 475 -6.66 11.15 -18.93
N ASP A 476 -6.38 10.38 -19.99
CA ASP A 476 -7.15 9.20 -20.39
C ASP A 476 -6.80 7.91 -19.60
N GLY A 477 -5.74 7.93 -18.78
CA GLY A 477 -5.27 6.80 -17.99
C GLY A 477 -4.48 5.74 -18.75
N SER A 478 -4.31 5.89 -20.06
CA SER A 478 -3.78 4.84 -20.94
C SER A 478 -2.28 4.60 -20.78
N SER A 479 -1.53 5.61 -20.32
CA SER A 479 -0.09 5.54 -20.08
C SER A 479 0.30 6.26 -18.79
N TYR A 480 1.51 5.97 -18.29
CA TYR A 480 2.17 6.90 -17.37
C TYR A 480 2.44 8.23 -18.07
N PHE A 481 2.37 9.32 -17.31
CA PHE A 481 2.66 10.65 -17.81
C PHE A 481 4.17 10.84 -17.85
N SER A 482 4.74 10.91 -19.05
CA SER A 482 6.14 11.25 -19.26
C SER A 482 6.27 12.75 -19.30
N PHE A 483 7.13 13.33 -18.46
CA PHE A 483 7.32 14.78 -18.35
C PHE A 483 8.78 15.19 -18.47
N SER A 484 9.01 16.42 -18.90
CA SER A 484 10.31 17.08 -19.02
C SER A 484 10.55 18.05 -17.84
N ASN A 485 11.75 18.64 -17.76
CA ASN A 485 12.02 19.72 -16.80
C ASN A 485 11.40 21.07 -17.22
N SER A 486 10.93 21.19 -18.45
CA SER A 486 10.25 22.38 -18.96
C SER A 486 8.76 22.38 -18.60
N ASP A 487 8.20 21.20 -18.35
CA ASP A 487 6.79 21.03 -18.00
C ASP A 487 6.42 21.75 -16.71
N ILE A 488 5.13 22.04 -16.59
CA ILE A 488 4.56 22.85 -15.52
C ILE A 488 3.88 21.94 -14.51
N LEU A 489 4.24 22.08 -13.23
CA LEU A 489 3.44 21.53 -12.14
C LEU A 489 2.43 22.59 -11.70
N SER A 490 1.17 22.42 -12.10
CA SER A 490 0.05 23.26 -11.66
C SER A 490 -0.42 22.76 -10.30
N ILE A 491 -0.33 23.62 -9.28
CA ILE A 491 -0.65 23.27 -7.89
C ILE A 491 -1.72 24.19 -7.33
N TYR A 492 -2.62 23.60 -6.55
CA TYR A 492 -3.51 24.32 -5.65
C TYR A 492 -3.57 23.68 -4.27
N LEU A 493 -4.06 24.44 -3.29
CA LEU A 493 -4.17 24.00 -1.92
C LEU A 493 -5.64 23.99 -1.47
N LEU A 494 -6.00 22.98 -0.69
CA LEU A 494 -7.32 22.82 -0.09
C LEU A 494 -7.14 22.74 1.44
N GLY A 495 -7.67 23.68 2.23
CA GLY A 495 -7.38 23.72 3.68
C GLY A 495 -8.27 24.64 4.51
N ASP A 496 -7.84 24.96 5.73
CA ASP A 496 -8.57 25.73 6.78
C ASP A 496 -9.17 27.07 6.27
N SER A 497 -8.50 27.76 5.34
CA SER A 497 -8.99 29.02 4.74
C SER A 497 -9.15 28.94 3.22
N LYS A 498 -10.13 29.68 2.65
CA LYS A 498 -10.35 29.82 1.21
C LYS A 498 -9.12 30.42 0.53
N LYS A 499 -8.25 29.58 -0.03
CA LYS A 499 -7.12 30.01 -0.86
C LYS A 499 -7.03 29.11 -2.08
N LEU A 500 -7.77 29.51 -3.12
CA LEU A 500 -7.62 28.95 -4.46
C LEU A 500 -6.32 29.51 -5.05
N PHE A 501 -5.42 28.62 -5.43
CA PHE A 501 -4.22 28.95 -6.17
C PHE A 501 -4.33 28.27 -7.53
N ASP A 502 -4.07 28.99 -8.61
CA ASP A 502 -3.67 28.34 -9.86
C ASP A 502 -2.32 28.95 -10.21
N ASN A 503 -1.27 28.40 -9.61
CA ASN A 503 0.09 28.80 -9.95
C ASN A 503 0.67 27.73 -10.86
N LYS A 504 1.02 28.16 -12.07
CA LYS A 504 1.91 27.43 -12.98
C LYS A 504 3.34 27.69 -12.51
N ILE A 505 3.96 26.70 -11.86
CA ILE A 505 5.29 26.87 -11.28
C ILE A 505 6.28 25.97 -12.03
N SER A 506 7.43 26.54 -12.39
CA SER A 506 8.56 25.81 -12.98
C SER A 506 9.20 24.88 -11.94
N LEU A 507 9.67 23.71 -12.37
CA LEU A 507 9.96 22.52 -11.54
C LEU A 507 11.20 22.62 -10.60
N SER A 508 11.72 23.82 -10.30
CA SER A 508 13.06 24.05 -9.73
C SER A 508 13.12 24.67 -8.32
N GLU A 509 12.26 24.24 -7.39
CA GLU A 509 12.07 24.69 -5.99
C GLU A 509 10.84 25.60 -5.83
N ILE A 510 9.85 25.14 -5.06
CA ILE A 510 8.54 25.78 -4.94
C ILE A 510 8.26 26.14 -3.46
N PRO A 511 8.81 27.24 -2.94
CA PRO A 511 8.30 27.82 -1.70
C PRO A 511 6.91 28.43 -1.97
N ILE A 512 5.87 27.91 -1.31
CA ILE A 512 4.51 28.45 -1.40
C ILE A 512 4.29 29.37 -0.20
N ASP A 513 4.06 30.66 -0.42
CA ASP A 513 3.71 31.61 0.64
C ASP A 513 2.20 31.76 0.74
N ALA A 514 1.61 31.24 1.82
CA ALA A 514 0.18 31.36 2.06
C ALA A 514 -0.25 32.80 2.37
N SER A 515 0.63 33.74 2.73
CA SER A 515 0.30 35.13 3.07
C SER A 515 0.13 36.06 1.87
N LEU A 516 0.76 35.76 0.72
CA LEU A 516 0.61 36.50 -0.55
C LEU A 516 -0.75 36.28 -1.23
N VAL A 517 -1.67 35.65 -0.52
CA VAL A 517 -2.79 34.93 -1.09
C VAL A 517 -4.05 35.38 -0.39
N GLY A 518 -4.62 36.42 -0.99
CA GLY A 518 -5.87 37.02 -0.59
C GLY A 518 -6.67 37.44 -1.82
N GLY A 519 -7.99 37.23 -1.73
CA GLY A 519 -9.06 37.89 -2.48
C GLY A 519 -8.78 38.18 -3.95
N GLY A 520 -9.32 37.35 -4.84
CA GLY A 520 -8.99 37.35 -6.26
C GLY A 520 -8.92 38.72 -6.92
N VAL A 521 -7.84 38.97 -7.68
CA VAL A 521 -7.76 40.05 -8.67
C VAL A 521 -6.79 39.66 -9.80
N SER A 522 -7.31 39.75 -11.02
CA SER A 522 -6.70 40.10 -12.31
C SER A 522 -5.40 39.45 -12.78
N VAL A 523 -5.55 38.61 -13.81
CA VAL A 523 -4.49 38.22 -14.74
C VAL A 523 -3.86 39.49 -15.34
N SER A 524 -2.63 39.81 -14.92
CA SER A 524 -1.81 40.78 -15.65
C SER A 524 -1.32 40.09 -16.91
N LYS A 525 -2.01 40.30 -18.03
CA LYS A 525 -1.53 39.91 -19.35
C LYS A 525 -0.18 40.59 -19.58
N VAL A 526 0.92 39.85 -19.47
CA VAL A 526 2.22 40.33 -19.91
C VAL A 526 2.09 40.65 -21.39
N LYS A 527 2.26 41.92 -21.76
CA LYS A 527 2.22 42.36 -23.16
C LYS A 527 3.29 41.57 -23.92
N LEU A 528 2.90 40.88 -25.00
CA LEU A 528 3.83 40.34 -25.97
C LEU A 528 4.83 41.44 -26.34
N LEU A 529 6.12 41.20 -26.14
CA LEU A 529 7.17 41.99 -26.78
C LEU A 529 7.05 41.71 -28.29
N SER A 530 6.97 42.76 -29.09
CA SER A 530 6.63 42.71 -30.51
C SER A 530 7.67 42.03 -31.42
N ASP A 531 8.78 41.53 -30.85
CA ASP A 531 10.04 41.40 -31.58
C ASP A 531 10.69 40.00 -31.45
N TYR A 532 9.90 38.92 -31.34
CA TYR A 532 10.44 37.56 -31.53
C TYR A 532 10.22 37.07 -32.97
N GLY A 533 11.17 37.46 -33.83
CA GLY A 533 11.80 36.58 -34.82
C GLY A 533 10.93 35.91 -35.89
N ILE A 534 10.29 36.68 -36.79
CA ILE A 534 10.07 36.20 -38.16
C ILE A 534 11.37 36.45 -38.95
N VAL A 535 12.14 35.39 -39.18
CA VAL A 535 13.20 35.39 -40.18
C VAL A 535 12.52 35.38 -41.56
N ASN A 536 12.63 36.51 -42.24
CA ASN A 536 12.21 36.70 -43.63
C ASN A 536 12.98 35.72 -44.54
N ILE A 537 12.28 34.75 -45.13
CA ILE A 537 12.76 34.04 -46.33
C ILE A 537 12.09 34.72 -47.52
N LYS A 538 12.92 35.36 -48.36
CA LYS A 538 12.61 35.71 -49.75
C LYS A 538 13.19 34.66 -50.67
#